data_AF-A0A7X8LFR8-F1
#
_entry.id   AF-A0A7X8LFR8-F1
#
_cell.length_a   1.000
_cell.length_b   1.000
_cell.length_c   1.000
_cell.angle_alpha   90.00
_cell.angle_beta   90.00
_cell.angle_gamma   90.00
#
_symmetry.space_group_name_H-M   'P 1'
#
loop_
_entity.id
_entity.type
_entity.pdbx_description
1 polymer ?
#
loop_
_entity_poly.entity_id
_entity_poly.type
_entity_poly.pdbx_seq_one_letter_code
_entity_poly.pdbx_strand_id
1 'polypeptide(L)' 'CSREKIEKVIISLGKKEIQDIIDEDGQAELVCHFCNTKYQFNKEDLIRLLLTIQ' A
#
# COMPACT_ATOMS: atom_id res chain seq x y z
N CYS A 1 -14.87 -2.97 1.21
CA CYS A 1 -13.53 -3.42 1.65
C CYS A 1 -13.12 -2.54 2.84
N SER A 2 -12.19 -2.97 3.69
CA SER A 2 -11.63 -2.10 4.76
C SER A 2 -10.23 -1.66 4.36
N ARG A 3 -9.78 -0.48 4.82
CA ARG A 3 -8.39 -0.01 4.55
C ARG A 3 -7.37 -1.06 4.99
N GLU A 4 -7.56 -1.67 6.15
CA GLU A 4 -6.74 -2.79 6.66
C GLU A 4 -6.63 -3.99 5.70
N LYS A 5 -7.68 -4.30 4.94
CA LYS A 5 -7.62 -5.39 3.95
C LYS A 5 -6.76 -5.00 2.75
N ILE A 6 -6.82 -3.74 2.33
CA ILE A 6 -6.02 -3.23 1.22
C ILE A 6 -4.56 -3.07 1.65
N GLU A 7 -4.30 -2.62 2.88
CA GLU A 7 -2.97 -2.58 3.48
C GLU A 7 -2.29 -3.94 3.44
N LYS A 8 -3.01 -5.03 3.76
CA LYS A 8 -2.49 -6.40 3.63
C LYS A 8 -2.13 -6.79 2.20
N VAL A 9 -2.88 -6.29 1.21
CA VAL A 9 -2.55 -6.51 -0.21
C VAL A 9 -1.25 -5.80 -0.57
N ILE A 10 -1.08 -4.55 -0.14
CA ILE A 10 0.16 -3.80 -0.33
C ILE A 10 1.34 -4.51 0.35
N ILE A 11 1.17 -4.93 1.60
CA ILE A 11 2.18 -5.70 2.36
C ILE A 11 2.57 -6.98 1.61
N SER A 12 1.61 -7.63 0.93
CA SER A 12 1.88 -8.86 0.16
C SER A 12 2.73 -8.65 -1.10
N LEU A 13 2.88 -7.40 -1.58
CA LEU A 13 3.84 -7.05 -2.65
C LEU A 13 5.29 -7.23 -2.17
N GLY A 14 5.53 -7.13 -0.87
CA GLY A 14 6.84 -7.30 -0.25
C GLY A 14 7.62 -5.99 -0.08
N LYS A 15 8.70 -6.07 0.72
CA LYS A 15 9.48 -4.88 1.14
C LYS A 15 10.06 -4.11 -0.04
N LYS A 16 10.58 -4.84 -1.04
CA LYS A 16 11.25 -4.23 -2.19
C LYS A 16 10.28 -3.38 -3.01
N GLU A 17 9.15 -3.96 -3.43
CA GLU A 17 8.15 -3.26 -4.23
C GLU A 17 7.60 -2.02 -3.50
N ILE A 18 7.34 -2.11 -2.20
CA ILE A 18 6.88 -0.96 -1.41
C ILE A 18 7.97 0.13 -1.36
N GLN A 19 9.24 -0.26 -1.23
CA GLN A 19 10.36 0.69 -1.24
C GLN A 19 10.50 1.38 -2.60
N ASP A 20 10.44 0.63 -3.71
CA ASP A 20 10.46 1.19 -5.06
C ASP A 20 9.31 2.21 -5.25
N ILE A 21 8.09 1.89 -4.81
CA ILE A 21 6.96 2.85 -4.85
C ILE A 21 7.25 4.11 -4.03
N ILE A 22 7.89 4.00 -2.86
CA ILE A 22 8.24 5.14 -2.00
C ILE A 22 9.30 6.06 -2.64
N ASP A 23 10.24 5.48 -3.37
CA ASP A 23 11.35 6.18 -4.02
C ASP A 23 10.96 6.78 -5.37
N GLU A 24 10.14 6.09 -6.17
CA GLU A 24 9.74 6.53 -7.51
C GLU A 24 8.50 7.45 -7.50
N ASP A 25 7.40 7.01 -6.87
CA ASP A 25 6.11 7.71 -6.91
C ASP A 25 5.79 8.46 -5.60
N GLY A 26 6.25 7.95 -4.47
CA GLY A 26 5.94 8.47 -3.13
C GLY A 26 4.48 8.28 -2.70
N GLN A 27 3.66 7.58 -3.47
CA GLN A 27 2.26 7.27 -3.16
C GLN A 27 1.77 6.05 -3.95
N ALA A 28 0.69 5.43 -3.49
CA ALA A 28 0.00 4.34 -4.19
C ALA A 28 -1.51 4.57 -4.20
N GLU A 29 -2.15 4.33 -5.35
CA GLU A 29 -3.61 4.24 -5.48
C GLU A 29 -4.00 2.79 -5.78
N LEU A 30 -4.89 2.22 -4.97
CA LEU A 30 -5.46 0.91 -5.20
C LEU A 30 -6.99 1.00 -5.31
N VAL A 31 -7.54 0.28 -6.29
CA VAL A 31 -9.00 0.15 -6.45
C VAL A 31 -9.41 -1.25 -5.99
N CYS A 32 -10.32 -1.35 -5.02
CA CYS A 32 -10.82 -2.65 -4.61
C CYS A 32 -11.71 -3.24 -5.72
N HIS A 33 -11.29 -4.33 -6.37
CA HIS A 33 -12.06 -4.99 -7.43
C HIS A 33 -13.46 -5.46 -7.02
N PHE A 34 -13.72 -5.63 -5.72
CA PHE A 34 -15.01 -6.09 -5.20
C PHE A 34 -16.01 -4.97 -4.94
N CYS A 35 -15.56 -3.80 -4.46
CA CYS A 35 -16.45 -2.70 -4.10
C CYS A 35 -16.20 -1.41 -4.88
N ASN A 36 -15.24 -1.41 -5.81
CA ASN A 36 -14.82 -0.29 -6.65
C ASN A 36 -14.39 0.97 -5.89
N THR A 37 -14.13 0.86 -4.58
CA THR A 37 -13.63 1.96 -3.78
C THR A 37 -12.14 2.17 -4.05
N LYS A 38 -11.75 3.42 -4.26
CA LYS A 38 -10.37 3.85 -4.38
C LYS A 38 -9.77 4.10 -3.00
N TYR A 39 -8.58 3.59 -2.76
CA TYR A 39 -7.79 3.79 -1.56
C TYR A 39 -6.47 4.42 -1.94
N GLN A 40 -6.18 5.58 -1.38
CA GLN A 40 -4.89 6.25 -1.54
C GLN A 40 -4.04 6.05 -0.29
N PHE A 41 -2.76 5.79 -0.54
CA PHE A 41 -1.70 5.62 0.45
C PHE A 41 -0.60 6.60 0.10
N ASN A 42 -0.29 7.51 1.01
CA ASN A 42 0.80 8.45 0.83
C ASN A 42 2.13 7.82 1.28
N LYS A 43 3.23 8.56 1.13
CA LYS A 43 4.56 8.11 1.55
C LYS A 43 4.61 7.66 3.01
N GLU A 44 3.94 8.38 3.91
CA GLU A 44 3.93 8.04 5.34
C GLU A 44 3.19 6.73 5.62
N ASP A 45 2.06 6.51 4.94
CA ASP A 45 1.34 5.24 4.99
C ASP A 45 2.25 4.10 4.50
N LEU A 46 2.91 4.26 3.35
CA LEU A 46 3.78 3.24 2.76
C LEU A 46 4.98 2.92 3.65
N ILE A 47 5.62 3.94 4.25
CA ILE A 47 6.70 3.75 5.24
C ILE A 47 6.18 2.97 6.44
N ARG A 48 5.00 3.32 6.95
CA ARG A 48 4.39 2.62 8.09
C ARG A 48 4.12 1.16 7.74
N LEU A 49 3.62 0.88 6.53
CA LEU A 49 3.39 -0.47 6.04
C LEU A 49 4.70 -1.26 5.89
N LEU A 50 5.75 -0.65 5.36
CA LEU A 50 7.08 -1.25 5.21
C LEU A 50 7.66 -1.68 6.58
N LEU A 51 7.51 -0.84 7.61
CA LEU A 51 7.97 -1.14 8.97
C LEU A 51 7.20 -2.30 9.63
N THR A 52 5.97 -2.57 9.21
CA THR A 52 5.20 -3.74 9.69
C THR A 52 5.65 -5.07 9.09
N ILE A 53 6.49 -5.07 8.04
CA ILE A 53 7.00 -6.30 7.42
C ILE A 53 8.26 -6.74 8.18
N GLN A 54 8.17 -7.86 8.92
CA GLN A 54 9.32 -8.48 9.58
C GLN A 54 10.24 -9.19 8.59
#